data_AF-A0A5C9AF93-F1
#
_entry.id   AF-A0A5C9AF93-F1
#
_cell.length_a   1.000
_cell.length_b   1.000
_cell.length_c   1.000
_cell.angle_alpha   90.00
_cell.angle_beta   90.00
_cell.angle_gamma   90.00
#
_symmetry.space_group_name_H-M   'P 1'
#
loop_
_entity.id
_entity.type
_entity.pdbx_description
1 polymer ?
#
loop_
_entity_poly.entity_id
_entity_poly.type
_entity_poly.pdbx_seq_one_letter_code
_entity_poly.pdbx_strand_id
1 'polypeptide(L)'
;LEIQGEALRDAPLVTGGSGLAIGLARQWAQENGNQARKAGRPLAGRGVVLSGSCSQMTNRQVAHYRQIAPAREVDVARCLSIETLAAYAHELAEWVLGQESVLAPLVFATASTDALAAIQQQYGAQKASQAVETLFSQLAARLAAEGVTRFIVAGGETSGVVTQSLGIKGFHIGPTISPGVPWVNALDKPVSLALKSGNFGDDAFFSRAQREFLS
;
A
#
# COMPACT_ATOMS: atom_id res chain seq x y z
N LEU A 1 -27.24 -14.98 -3.59
CA LEU A 1 -26.28 -14.71 -2.48
C LEU A 1 -27.00 -14.27 -1.21
N GLU A 2 -27.96 -13.34 -1.24
CA GLU A 2 -28.72 -12.96 -0.02
C GLU A 2 -29.53 -14.12 0.56
N ILE A 3 -30.28 -14.84 -0.28
CA ILE A 3 -31.00 -16.07 0.10
C ILE A 3 -30.05 -17.13 0.67
N GLN A 4 -28.85 -17.27 0.09
CA GLN A 4 -27.84 -18.21 0.59
C GLN A 4 -27.30 -17.77 1.95
N GLY A 5 -27.12 -16.46 2.17
CA GLY A 5 -26.70 -15.91 3.46
C GLY A 5 -27.75 -16.12 4.56
N GLU A 6 -29.03 -15.98 4.23
CA GLU A 6 -30.12 -16.29 5.15
C GLU A 6 -30.17 -17.78 5.49
N ALA A 7 -30.14 -18.65 4.47
CA ALA A 7 -30.22 -20.10 4.64
C ALA A 7 -29.01 -20.69 5.41
N LEU A 8 -27.84 -20.04 5.32
CA LEU A 8 -26.60 -20.49 5.93
C LEU A 8 -26.22 -19.70 7.19
N ARG A 9 -27.13 -18.85 7.70
CA ARG A 9 -26.87 -17.96 8.84
C ARG A 9 -26.35 -18.71 10.07
N ASP A 10 -26.95 -19.85 10.37
CA ASP A 10 -26.64 -20.66 11.57
C ASP A 10 -25.75 -21.88 11.25
N ALA A 11 -25.21 -21.96 10.03
CA ALA A 11 -24.34 -23.05 9.63
C ALA A 11 -23.01 -22.95 10.41
N PRO A 12 -22.56 -24.02 11.09
CA PRO A 12 -21.32 -24.01 11.87
C PRO A 12 -20.06 -23.88 10.98
N LEU A 13 -20.17 -24.25 9.70
CA LEU A 13 -19.11 -24.14 8.72
C LEU A 13 -19.71 -23.84 7.35
N VAL A 14 -19.11 -22.86 6.65
CA VAL A 14 -19.42 -22.52 5.26
C VAL A 14 -18.12 -22.43 4.46
N THR A 15 -18.18 -22.74 3.17
CA THR A 15 -17.07 -22.56 2.23
C THR A 15 -17.54 -21.75 1.03
N GLY A 16 -16.69 -20.88 0.50
CA GLY A 16 -17.04 -20.03 -0.64
C GLY A 16 -16.13 -18.82 -0.80
N GLY A 17 -16.33 -18.07 -1.88
CA GLY A 17 -15.67 -16.78 -2.10
C GLY A 17 -16.34 -15.62 -1.38
N SER A 18 -15.84 -14.40 -1.62
CA SER A 18 -16.34 -13.16 -1.01
C SER A 18 -17.83 -12.89 -1.26
N GLY A 19 -18.40 -13.38 -2.37
CA GLY A 19 -19.83 -13.25 -2.67
C GLY A 19 -20.73 -13.85 -1.60
N LEU A 20 -20.37 -15.03 -1.06
CA LEU A 20 -21.13 -15.66 0.02
C LEU A 20 -20.97 -14.88 1.33
N ALA A 21 -19.75 -14.41 1.62
CA ALA A 21 -19.48 -13.58 2.79
C ALA A 21 -20.31 -12.28 2.80
N ILE A 22 -20.60 -11.68 1.63
CA ILE A 22 -21.49 -10.51 1.52
C ILE A 22 -22.93 -10.87 1.94
N GLY A 23 -23.47 -11.99 1.43
CA GLY A 23 -24.82 -12.46 1.76
C GLY A 23 -24.97 -12.72 3.25
N LEU A 24 -23.96 -13.36 3.84
CA LEU A 24 -23.85 -13.60 5.29
C LEU A 24 -23.78 -12.28 6.07
N ALA A 25 -22.83 -11.40 5.76
CA ALA A 25 -22.66 -10.12 6.47
C ALA A 25 -23.94 -9.25 6.50
N ARG A 26 -24.76 -9.28 5.44
CA ARG A 26 -26.04 -8.54 5.38
C ARG A 26 -27.06 -9.00 6.43
N GLN A 27 -27.01 -10.26 6.86
CA GLN A 27 -27.90 -10.78 7.91
C GLN A 27 -27.65 -10.16 9.28
N TRP A 28 -26.42 -9.68 9.54
CA TRP A 28 -26.03 -9.05 10.81
C TRP A 28 -25.80 -7.53 10.70
N ALA A 29 -26.05 -6.93 9.54
CA ALA A 29 -25.68 -5.54 9.27
C ALA A 29 -26.48 -4.49 10.06
N GLN A 30 -27.61 -4.87 10.68
CA GLN A 30 -28.54 -3.91 11.27
C GLN A 30 -28.11 -3.32 12.62
N GLU A 31 -27.07 -3.82 13.30
CA GLU A 31 -26.76 -3.37 14.67
C GLU A 31 -25.44 -2.61 14.82
N ASN A 32 -24.39 -2.88 14.02
CA ASN A 32 -23.04 -2.32 14.27
C ASN A 32 -22.19 -1.98 13.02
N GLY A 33 -22.74 -2.06 11.81
CA GLY A 33 -21.96 -2.00 10.55
C GLY A 33 -21.12 -0.71 10.35
N ASN A 34 -21.46 0.39 11.03
CA ASN A 34 -20.77 1.66 10.88
C ASN A 34 -19.56 1.82 11.82
N GLN A 35 -19.49 1.10 12.95
CA GLN A 35 -18.38 1.25 13.90
C GLN A 35 -17.07 0.64 13.38
N ALA A 36 -17.13 -0.57 12.81
CA ALA A 36 -15.94 -1.24 12.26
C ALA A 36 -15.29 -0.42 11.13
N ARG A 37 -16.11 0.15 10.23
CA ARG A 37 -15.63 1.03 9.15
C ARG A 37 -15.01 2.32 9.67
N LYS A 38 -15.51 2.87 10.78
CA LYS A 38 -14.91 4.05 11.43
C LYS A 38 -13.54 3.75 12.01
N ALA A 39 -13.36 2.59 12.66
CA ALA A 39 -12.10 2.18 13.26
C ALA A 39 -10.96 2.01 12.24
N GLY A 40 -11.28 1.63 11.00
CA GLY A 40 -10.30 1.50 9.91
C GLY A 40 -10.10 2.76 9.06
N ARG A 41 -10.73 3.89 9.37
CA ARG A 41 -10.49 5.14 8.62
C ARG A 41 -9.03 5.57 8.77
N PRO A 42 -8.44 6.20 7.72
CA PRO A 42 -7.07 6.65 7.81
C PRO A 42 -6.91 7.72 8.90
N LEU A 43 -5.81 7.63 9.63
CA LEU A 43 -5.39 8.63 10.60
C LEU A 43 -5.02 9.95 9.90
N ALA A 44 -5.11 11.05 10.63
CA ALA A 44 -4.52 12.31 10.19
C ALA A 44 -2.98 12.23 10.19
N GLY A 45 -2.33 13.17 9.51
CA GLY A 45 -0.87 13.31 9.50
C GLY A 45 -0.23 13.06 8.15
N ARG A 46 1.11 13.10 8.14
CA ARG A 46 1.91 13.00 6.91
C ARG A 46 1.76 11.61 6.29
N GLY A 47 1.68 11.58 4.96
CA GLY A 47 1.59 10.35 4.19
C GLY A 47 2.74 10.17 3.21
N VAL A 48 2.94 8.94 2.76
CA VAL A 48 3.88 8.57 1.69
C VAL A 48 3.23 7.55 0.75
N VAL A 49 3.60 7.60 -0.53
CA VAL A 49 3.28 6.57 -1.52
C VAL A 49 4.54 5.75 -1.82
N LEU A 50 4.49 4.43 -1.65
CA LEU A 50 5.58 3.49 -1.95
C LEU A 50 5.14 2.53 -3.05
N SER A 51 5.77 2.59 -4.22
CA SER A 51 5.37 1.79 -5.39
C SER A 51 6.50 0.89 -5.89
N GLY A 52 6.42 -0.41 -5.62
CA GLY A 52 7.38 -1.41 -6.13
C GLY A 52 6.84 -2.25 -7.29
N SER A 53 5.53 -2.20 -7.58
CA SER A 53 4.94 -2.99 -8.66
C SER A 53 5.29 -2.46 -10.07
N CYS A 54 5.59 -3.39 -10.97
CA CYS A 54 5.82 -3.14 -12.40
C CYS A 54 4.59 -3.46 -13.29
N SER A 55 3.39 -3.59 -12.71
CA SER A 55 2.19 -3.89 -13.49
C SER A 55 1.81 -2.73 -14.43
N GLN A 56 1.03 -3.03 -15.48
CA GLN A 56 0.55 -1.99 -16.41
C GLN A 56 -0.31 -0.92 -15.72
N MET A 57 -1.16 -1.31 -14.77
CA MET A 57 -1.99 -0.35 -14.03
C MET A 57 -1.13 0.50 -13.09
N THR A 58 -0.17 -0.10 -12.36
CA THR A 58 0.74 0.65 -11.48
C THR A 58 1.57 1.67 -12.29
N ASN A 59 2.06 1.29 -13.47
CA ASN A 59 2.78 2.21 -14.37
C ASN A 59 1.94 3.45 -14.72
N ARG A 60 0.65 3.26 -15.06
CA ARG A 60 -0.27 4.38 -15.35
C ARG A 60 -0.53 5.24 -14.12
N GLN A 61 -0.73 4.62 -12.96
CA GLN A 61 -0.93 5.32 -11.68
C GLN A 61 0.29 6.18 -11.29
N VAL A 62 1.49 5.63 -11.45
CA VAL A 62 2.75 6.37 -11.23
C VAL A 62 2.85 7.52 -12.23
N ALA A 63 2.66 7.28 -13.53
CA ALA A 63 2.73 8.32 -14.55
C ALA A 63 1.74 9.47 -14.29
N HIS A 64 0.51 9.15 -13.91
CA HIS A 64 -0.52 10.13 -13.55
C HIS A 64 -0.15 10.91 -12.28
N TYR A 65 0.29 10.23 -11.22
CA TYR A 65 0.53 10.86 -9.92
C TYR A 65 1.79 11.74 -9.89
N ARG A 66 2.82 11.39 -10.67
CA ARG A 66 4.05 12.20 -10.81
C ARG A 66 3.80 13.60 -11.38
N GLN A 67 2.66 13.83 -12.03
CA GLN A 67 2.28 15.14 -12.56
C GLN A 67 1.76 16.09 -11.47
N ILE A 68 1.38 15.57 -10.30
CA ILE A 68 0.63 16.32 -9.27
C ILE A 68 1.24 16.24 -7.87
N ALA A 69 2.30 15.44 -7.67
CA ALA A 69 2.97 15.28 -6.38
C ALA A 69 4.48 15.05 -6.57
N PRO A 70 5.31 15.42 -5.58
CA PRO A 70 6.74 15.12 -5.59
C PRO A 70 6.97 13.62 -5.77
N ALA A 71 7.89 13.25 -6.66
CA ALA A 71 8.18 11.85 -6.92
C ALA A 71 9.69 11.60 -7.10
N ARG A 72 10.16 10.50 -6.53
CA ARG A 72 11.53 10.04 -6.58
C ARG A 72 11.57 8.60 -7.08
N GLU A 73 12.31 8.40 -8.16
CA GLU A 73 12.60 7.08 -8.70
C GLU A 73 13.70 6.39 -7.87
N VAL A 74 13.54 5.11 -7.61
CA VAL A 74 14.52 4.26 -6.94
C VAL A 74 15.60 3.86 -7.95
N ASP A 75 16.84 4.18 -7.62
CA ASP A 75 18.00 3.66 -8.31
C ASP A 75 18.33 2.25 -7.79
N VAL A 76 17.99 1.24 -8.59
CA VAL A 76 18.20 -0.16 -8.22
C VAL A 76 19.68 -0.47 -7.98
N ALA A 77 20.61 0.18 -8.68
CA ALA A 77 22.03 -0.08 -8.51
C ALA A 77 22.51 0.27 -7.08
N ARG A 78 21.95 1.34 -6.50
CA ARG A 78 22.23 1.78 -5.13
C ARG A 78 21.63 0.85 -4.06
N CYS A 79 20.71 -0.03 -4.45
CA CYS A 79 20.08 -1.01 -3.56
C CYS A 79 20.87 -2.32 -3.45
N LEU A 80 21.81 -2.58 -4.36
CA LEU A 80 22.47 -3.88 -4.49
C LEU A 80 23.61 -4.12 -3.48
N SER A 81 24.16 -3.06 -2.89
CA SER A 81 25.17 -3.14 -1.82
C SER A 81 24.52 -2.90 -0.47
N ILE A 82 24.82 -3.77 0.49
CA ILE A 82 24.32 -3.65 1.88
C ILE A 82 24.86 -2.39 2.53
N GLU A 83 26.11 -2.03 2.21
CA GLU A 83 26.82 -0.86 2.71
C GLU A 83 26.14 0.44 2.26
N THR A 84 25.62 0.48 1.02
CA THR A 84 24.95 1.67 0.47
C THR A 84 23.45 1.71 0.78
N LEU A 85 22.81 0.56 0.98
CA LEU A 85 21.36 0.45 1.12
C LEU A 85 20.82 1.28 2.28
N ALA A 86 21.42 1.17 3.47
CA ALA A 86 20.98 1.89 4.65
C ALA A 86 21.11 3.42 4.49
N ALA A 87 22.23 3.87 3.91
CA ALA A 87 22.44 5.27 3.59
C ALA A 87 21.44 5.77 2.53
N TYR A 88 21.09 4.93 1.55
CA TYR A 88 20.12 5.29 0.52
C TYR A 88 18.69 5.34 1.05
N ALA A 89 18.28 4.39 1.89
CA ALA A 89 17.00 4.45 2.60
C ALA A 89 16.91 5.72 3.47
N HIS A 90 18.01 6.10 4.14
CA HIS A 90 18.10 7.33 4.90
C HIS A 90 17.92 8.58 4.01
N GLU A 91 18.64 8.68 2.89
CA GLU A 91 18.50 9.77 1.91
C GLU A 91 17.05 9.90 1.40
N LEU A 92 16.42 8.78 1.02
CA LEU A 92 15.05 8.79 0.54
C LEU A 92 14.06 9.22 1.63
N ALA A 93 14.27 8.81 2.88
CA ALA A 93 13.46 9.26 4.01
C ALA A 93 13.62 10.77 4.25
N GLU A 94 14.84 11.29 4.27
CA GLU A 94 15.08 12.74 4.38
C GLU A 94 14.41 13.50 3.23
N TRP A 95 14.52 12.98 2.00
CA TRP A 95 13.86 13.57 0.84
C TRP A 95 12.33 13.61 1.02
N VAL A 96 11.69 12.52 1.47
CA VAL A 96 10.24 12.45 1.73
C VAL A 96 9.83 13.44 2.84
N LEU A 97 10.59 13.48 3.93
CA LEU A 97 10.28 14.33 5.10
C LEU A 97 10.46 15.82 4.78
N GLY A 98 11.42 16.15 3.91
CA GLY A 98 11.67 17.52 3.43
C GLY A 98 10.70 18.03 2.38
N GLN A 99 9.76 17.22 1.88
CA GLN A 99 8.76 17.70 0.93
C GLN A 99 7.66 18.51 1.63
N GLU A 100 7.34 19.67 1.06
CA GLU A 100 6.16 20.47 1.39
C GLU A 100 5.17 20.37 0.23
N SER A 101 4.18 19.49 0.36
CA SER A 101 3.17 19.24 -0.65
C SER A 101 1.85 18.83 0.00
N VAL A 102 0.74 19.22 -0.62
CA VAL A 102 -0.61 18.79 -0.22
C VAL A 102 -0.77 17.27 -0.38
N LEU A 103 -0.19 16.72 -1.45
CA LEU A 103 -0.21 15.29 -1.74
C LEU A 103 1.10 14.63 -1.27
N ALA A 104 0.98 13.42 -0.73
CA ALA A 104 2.07 12.59 -0.24
C ALA A 104 3.16 12.38 -1.29
N PRO A 105 4.45 12.52 -0.94
CA PRO A 105 5.55 12.18 -1.85
C PRO A 105 5.50 10.72 -2.28
N LEU A 106 5.84 10.47 -3.54
CA LEU A 106 5.95 9.14 -4.14
C LEU A 106 7.41 8.70 -4.21
N VAL A 107 7.70 7.51 -3.67
CA VAL A 107 8.94 6.78 -3.93
C VAL A 107 8.58 5.53 -4.73
N PHE A 108 9.13 5.38 -5.93
CA PHE A 108 8.75 4.30 -6.83
C PHE A 108 9.95 3.60 -7.47
N ALA A 109 9.87 2.28 -7.59
CA ALA A 109 10.83 1.44 -8.31
C ALA A 109 10.23 0.91 -9.64
N THR A 110 9.09 1.46 -10.04
CA THR A 110 8.42 1.12 -11.29
C THR A 110 9.25 1.65 -12.47
N ALA A 111 10.00 0.77 -13.12
CA ALA A 111 10.75 1.08 -14.34
C ALA A 111 9.91 0.72 -15.59
N SER A 112 10.25 1.30 -16.74
CA SER A 112 9.74 0.81 -18.04
C SER A 112 10.13 -0.66 -18.21
N THR A 113 9.37 -1.41 -19.01
CA THR A 113 9.67 -2.83 -19.32
C THR A 113 11.10 -3.02 -19.80
N ASP A 114 11.61 -2.08 -20.59
CA ASP A 114 12.95 -2.14 -21.17
C ASP A 114 14.04 -1.87 -20.13
N ALA A 115 13.83 -0.88 -19.25
CA ALA A 115 14.75 -0.59 -18.15
C ALA A 115 14.78 -1.73 -17.11
N LEU A 116 13.61 -2.32 -16.82
CA LEU A 116 13.51 -3.50 -15.97
C LEU A 116 14.26 -4.68 -16.61
N ALA A 117 14.09 -4.94 -17.90
CA ALA A 117 14.80 -6.00 -18.60
C ALA A 117 16.32 -5.82 -18.55
N ALA A 118 16.82 -4.59 -18.75
CA ALA A 118 18.24 -4.28 -18.64
C ALA A 118 18.80 -4.53 -17.23
N ILE A 119 18.09 -4.09 -16.19
CA ILE A 119 18.45 -4.33 -14.79
C ILE A 119 18.46 -5.83 -14.48
N GLN A 120 17.45 -6.56 -14.95
CA GLN A 120 17.35 -8.01 -14.74
C GLN A 120 18.46 -8.78 -15.47
N GLN A 121 18.85 -8.36 -16.67
CA GLN A 121 19.99 -8.93 -17.39
C GLN A 121 21.32 -8.65 -16.68
N GLN A 122 21.50 -7.44 -16.16
CA GLN A 122 22.76 -7.04 -15.53
C GLN A 122 22.96 -7.64 -14.12
N TYR A 123 21.89 -7.73 -13.32
CA TYR A 123 21.98 -8.05 -11.89
C TYR A 123 21.18 -9.29 -11.46
N GLY A 124 20.33 -9.83 -12.33
CA GLY A 124 19.40 -10.91 -12.03
C GLY A 124 18.08 -10.42 -11.45
N ALA A 125 16.96 -10.95 -11.95
CA ALA A 125 15.63 -10.49 -11.59
C ALA A 125 15.29 -10.63 -10.11
N GLN A 126 15.62 -11.77 -9.51
CA GLN A 126 15.37 -12.02 -8.10
C GLN A 126 16.17 -11.09 -7.19
N LYS A 127 17.46 -10.90 -7.51
CA LYS A 127 18.36 -10.04 -6.72
C LYS A 127 17.91 -8.57 -6.76
N ALA A 128 17.52 -8.08 -7.94
CA ALA A 128 16.99 -6.73 -8.10
C ALA A 128 15.68 -6.52 -7.33
N SER A 129 14.72 -7.45 -7.42
CA SER A 129 13.45 -7.39 -6.68
C SER A 129 13.69 -7.35 -5.17
N GLN A 130 14.51 -8.27 -4.66
CA GLN A 130 14.81 -8.37 -3.23
C GLN A 130 15.52 -7.13 -2.70
N ALA A 131 16.42 -6.53 -3.49
CA ALA A 131 17.10 -5.29 -3.13
C ALA A 131 16.12 -4.12 -2.98
N VAL A 132 15.18 -3.98 -3.92
CA VAL A 132 14.12 -2.96 -3.88
C VAL A 132 13.16 -3.20 -2.70
N GLU A 133 12.79 -4.45 -2.45
CA GLU A 133 11.95 -4.82 -1.31
C GLU A 133 12.63 -4.50 0.03
N THR A 134 13.93 -4.78 0.15
CA THR A 134 14.72 -4.46 1.34
C THR A 134 14.85 -2.94 1.54
N LEU A 135 15.01 -2.18 0.46
CA LEU A 135 14.98 -0.72 0.50
C LEU A 135 13.64 -0.23 1.06
N PHE A 136 12.51 -0.68 0.49
CA PHE A 136 11.19 -0.24 0.94
C PHE A 136 10.88 -0.66 2.37
N SER A 137 11.38 -1.82 2.79
CA SER A 137 11.31 -2.26 4.19
C SER A 137 12.01 -1.26 5.11
N GLN A 138 13.26 -0.90 4.85
CA GLN A 138 14.02 0.05 5.69
C GLN A 138 13.44 1.46 5.63
N LEU A 139 13.04 1.92 4.44
CA LEU A 139 12.42 3.21 4.24
C LEU A 139 11.10 3.33 5.02
N ALA A 140 10.23 2.32 4.98
CA ALA A 140 8.96 2.35 5.70
C ALA A 140 9.16 2.40 7.22
N ALA A 141 10.05 1.56 7.76
CA ALA A 141 10.39 1.59 9.19
C ALA A 141 10.90 2.96 9.62
N ARG A 142 11.80 3.56 8.84
CA ARG A 142 12.34 4.89 9.14
C ARG A 142 11.27 5.97 9.09
N LEU A 143 10.46 6.02 8.03
CA LEU A 143 9.40 7.01 7.91
C LEU A 143 8.37 6.91 9.05
N ALA A 144 8.02 5.70 9.48
CA ALA A 144 7.13 5.52 10.63
C ALA A 144 7.76 5.99 11.94
N ALA A 145 9.06 5.73 12.15
CA ALA A 145 9.79 6.24 13.32
C ALA A 145 9.86 7.77 13.34
N GLU A 146 9.87 8.41 12.17
CA GLU A 146 9.87 9.87 11.98
C GLU A 146 8.46 10.47 11.91
N GLY A 147 7.42 9.71 12.26
CA GLY A 147 6.05 10.21 12.43
C GLY A 147 5.18 10.22 11.17
N VAL A 148 5.56 9.53 10.09
CA VAL A 148 4.64 9.27 8.96
C VAL A 148 3.56 8.29 9.42
N THR A 149 2.30 8.70 9.29
CA THR A 149 1.14 7.93 9.78
C THR A 149 0.37 7.23 8.67
N ARG A 150 0.53 7.63 7.41
CA ARG A 150 -0.23 7.08 6.27
C ARG A 150 0.68 6.50 5.18
N PHE A 151 0.50 5.23 4.86
CA PHE A 151 1.28 4.52 3.83
C PHE A 151 0.37 4.02 2.72
N ILE A 152 0.53 4.54 1.51
CA ILE A 152 -0.15 4.02 0.31
C ILE A 152 0.86 3.16 -0.43
N VAL A 153 0.63 1.86 -0.51
CA VAL A 153 1.62 0.90 -1.01
C VAL A 153 1.08 0.19 -2.26
N ALA A 154 1.88 0.13 -3.33
CA ALA A 154 1.54 -0.54 -4.57
C ALA A 154 2.50 -1.71 -4.87
N GLY A 155 1.94 -2.91 -4.96
CA GLY A 155 2.65 -4.18 -5.17
C GLY A 155 2.40 -5.16 -4.02
N GLY A 156 2.20 -6.45 -4.35
CA GLY A 156 1.89 -7.47 -3.34
C GLY A 156 3.08 -7.73 -2.42
N GLU A 157 4.25 -7.94 -3.03
CA GLU A 157 5.53 -8.15 -2.38
C GLU A 157 5.94 -6.90 -1.58
N THR A 158 5.80 -5.71 -2.19
CA THR A 158 6.04 -4.42 -1.52
C THR A 158 5.12 -4.23 -0.31
N SER A 159 3.84 -4.57 -0.44
CA SER A 159 2.88 -4.50 0.68
C SER A 159 3.27 -5.46 1.80
N GLY A 160 3.73 -6.67 1.46
CA GLY A 160 4.22 -7.65 2.42
C GLY A 160 5.41 -7.14 3.22
N VAL A 161 6.46 -6.65 2.55
CA VAL A 161 7.66 -6.18 3.25
C VAL A 161 7.42 -4.91 4.05
N VAL A 162 6.57 -3.99 3.57
CA VAL A 162 6.21 -2.78 4.34
C VAL A 162 5.42 -3.15 5.60
N THR A 163 4.41 -4.02 5.49
CA THR A 163 3.63 -4.44 6.66
C THR A 163 4.46 -5.21 7.68
N GLN A 164 5.35 -6.09 7.21
CA GLN A 164 6.29 -6.83 8.06
C GLN A 164 7.28 -5.89 8.76
N SER A 165 7.87 -4.95 8.02
CA SER A 165 8.83 -3.96 8.55
C SER A 165 8.21 -3.08 9.63
N LEU A 166 6.96 -2.64 9.39
CA LEU A 166 6.19 -1.89 10.36
C LEU A 166 5.69 -2.75 11.53
N GLY A 167 5.96 -4.05 11.56
CA GLY A 167 5.57 -4.98 12.62
C GLY A 167 4.07 -5.01 12.87
N ILE A 168 3.28 -4.96 11.79
CA ILE A 168 1.81 -4.94 11.85
C ILE A 168 1.29 -6.38 11.96
N LYS A 169 0.49 -6.66 12.99
CA LYS A 169 -0.07 -8.00 13.26
C LYS A 169 -1.54 -8.14 12.84
N GLY A 170 -2.21 -7.01 12.59
CA GLY A 170 -3.62 -6.96 12.23
C GLY A 170 -4.07 -5.53 12.02
N PHE A 171 -5.28 -5.37 11.49
CA PHE A 171 -5.85 -4.08 11.16
C PHE A 171 -7.37 -4.06 11.36
N HIS A 172 -7.91 -2.88 11.63
CA HIS A 172 -9.30 -2.56 11.35
C HIS A 172 -9.48 -2.27 9.86
N ILE A 173 -10.48 -2.89 9.23
CA ILE A 173 -10.84 -2.64 7.83
C ILE A 173 -11.76 -1.41 7.75
N GLY A 174 -11.32 -0.42 6.99
CA GLY A 174 -11.95 0.87 6.83
C GLY A 174 -12.76 1.02 5.54
N PRO A 175 -12.97 2.28 5.10
CA PRO A 175 -13.69 2.57 3.86
C PRO A 175 -12.88 2.14 2.62
N THR A 176 -13.62 1.80 1.58
CA THR A 176 -13.08 1.35 0.29
C THR A 176 -12.59 2.51 -0.55
N ILE A 177 -11.35 2.45 -1.06
CA ILE A 177 -10.81 3.41 -2.05
C ILE A 177 -11.13 2.93 -3.46
N SER A 178 -11.00 1.62 -3.68
CA SER A 178 -11.31 0.92 -4.93
C SER A 178 -11.75 -0.51 -4.61
N PRO A 179 -12.50 -1.20 -5.50
CA PRO A 179 -12.89 -2.59 -5.28
C PRO A 179 -11.68 -3.45 -4.86
N GLY A 180 -11.74 -4.08 -3.69
CA GLY A 180 -10.65 -4.89 -3.14
C GLY A 180 -9.51 -4.13 -2.46
N VAL A 181 -9.56 -2.79 -2.39
CA VAL A 181 -8.51 -1.96 -1.76
C VAL A 181 -9.15 -0.96 -0.78
N PRO A 182 -9.33 -1.34 0.49
CA PRO A 182 -9.75 -0.43 1.53
C PRO A 182 -8.57 0.30 2.17
N TRP A 183 -8.87 1.40 2.86
CA TRP A 183 -8.02 1.86 3.95
C TRP A 183 -8.07 0.85 5.09
N VAL A 184 -6.94 0.66 5.75
CA VAL A 184 -6.83 -0.11 6.99
C VAL A 184 -6.07 0.68 8.04
N ASN A 185 -6.39 0.44 9.32
CA ASN A 185 -5.69 1.05 10.44
C ASN A 185 -5.10 -0.03 11.33
N ALA A 186 -3.81 0.05 11.65
CA ALA A 186 -3.13 -0.94 12.49
C ALA A 186 -3.74 -0.97 13.91
N LEU A 187 -3.78 -2.16 14.52
CA LEU A 187 -4.39 -2.34 15.86
C LEU A 187 -3.55 -1.67 16.96
N ASP A 188 -2.23 -1.85 16.92
CA ASP A 188 -1.34 -1.54 18.03
C ASP A 188 -0.39 -0.36 17.74
N LYS A 189 -0.59 0.35 16.61
CA LYS A 189 0.30 1.41 16.13
C LYS A 189 -0.49 2.52 15.43
N PRO A 190 -0.03 3.79 15.50
CA PRO A 190 -0.68 4.91 14.84
C PRO A 190 -0.35 4.96 13.34
N VAL A 191 -0.63 3.87 12.62
CA VAL A 191 -0.31 3.70 11.20
C VAL A 191 -1.53 3.24 10.43
N SER A 192 -1.88 3.98 9.38
CA SER A 192 -2.88 3.60 8.39
C SER A 192 -2.23 3.21 7.07
N LEU A 193 -2.80 2.20 6.40
CA LEU A 193 -2.28 1.69 5.14
C LEU A 193 -3.38 1.55 4.09
N ALA A 194 -2.99 1.75 2.84
CA ALA A 194 -3.75 1.33 1.67
C ALA A 194 -2.87 0.37 0.86
N LEU A 195 -3.16 -0.93 0.91
CA LEU A 195 -2.34 -1.98 0.31
C LEU A 195 -2.94 -2.40 -1.03
N LYS A 196 -2.36 -1.93 -2.12
CA LYS A 196 -2.88 -2.09 -3.48
C LYS A 196 -2.08 -3.16 -4.23
N SER A 197 -2.74 -4.25 -4.60
CA SER A 197 -2.17 -5.21 -5.56
C SER A 197 -2.02 -4.58 -6.95
N GLY A 198 -1.12 -5.12 -7.78
CA GLY A 198 -0.63 -4.51 -9.02
C GLY A 198 -1.74 -4.00 -9.95
N ASN A 199 -2.70 -4.83 -10.32
CA ASN A 199 -3.73 -4.47 -11.31
C ASN A 199 -4.97 -3.76 -10.76
N PHE A 200 -4.99 -3.43 -9.46
CA PHE A 200 -6.15 -2.81 -8.80
C PHE A 200 -6.13 -1.28 -8.86
N GLY A 201 -7.31 -0.68 -8.78
CA GLY A 201 -7.52 0.77 -8.80
C GLY A 201 -7.58 1.34 -10.22
N ASP A 202 -7.79 2.65 -10.29
CA ASP A 202 -7.79 3.47 -11.50
C ASP A 202 -6.50 4.31 -11.57
N ASP A 203 -6.28 5.04 -12.66
CA ASP A 203 -5.10 5.89 -12.86
C ASP A 203 -4.95 6.95 -11.75
N ALA A 204 -6.06 7.43 -11.18
CA ALA A 204 -6.10 8.41 -10.11
C ALA A 204 -6.00 7.81 -8.68
N PHE A 205 -5.78 6.50 -8.54
CA PHE A 205 -5.85 5.79 -7.26
C PHE A 205 -5.07 6.48 -6.13
N PHE A 206 -3.80 6.87 -6.38
CA PHE A 206 -2.94 7.47 -5.36
C PHE A 206 -3.46 8.82 -4.84
N SER A 207 -4.04 9.65 -5.71
CA SER A 207 -4.58 10.94 -5.30
C SER A 207 -5.96 10.79 -4.66
N ARG A 208 -6.82 9.88 -5.16
CA ARG A 208 -8.12 9.57 -4.56
C ARG A 208 -7.99 8.98 -3.15
N ALA A 209 -7.03 8.07 -2.95
CA ALA A 209 -6.72 7.49 -1.64
C ALA A 209 -6.44 8.56 -0.57
N GLN A 210 -6.02 9.75 -0.97
CA GLN A 210 -5.81 10.88 -0.07
C GLN A 210 -7.03 11.79 -0.06
N ARG A 211 -7.39 12.37 -1.21
CA ARG A 211 -8.38 13.47 -1.32
C ARG A 211 -9.76 13.10 -0.81
N GLU A 212 -10.22 11.87 -1.03
CA GLU A 212 -11.54 11.41 -0.57
C GLU A 212 -11.58 11.16 0.96
N PHE A 213 -10.42 11.21 1.62
CA PHE A 213 -10.24 10.87 3.02
C PHE A 213 -9.43 11.91 3.81
N LEU A 214 -9.17 13.08 3.22
CA LEU A 214 -8.70 14.24 3.96
C LEU A 214 -9.85 14.71 4.86
N SER A 215 -9.60 14.70 6.17
CA SER A 215 -10.46 15.34 7.18
C SER A 215 -10.09 16.80 7.31
#